data_AF-A0A9N9XH41-F1
#
_entry.id   AF-A0A9N9XH41-F1
#
_cell.length_a   1.000
_cell.length_b   1.000
_cell.length_c   1.000
_cell.angle_alpha   90.00
_cell.angle_beta   90.00
_cell.angle_gamma   90.00
#
_symmetry.space_group_name_H-M   'P 1'
#
loop_
_entity.id
_entity.type
_entity.pdbx_description
1 polymer ?
#
loop_
_entity_poly.entity_id
_entity_poly.type
_entity_poly.pdbx_seq_one_letter_code
_entity_poly.pdbx_strand_id
1 'polypeptide(L)'
;MSLRYLHLNGIREDFITFVNAYDSIREECVGSEKERRLTEVTLCHIVEDSVNNFNLDLNFCVGFGVDSCSVMASETKSDVNEFKKSAKHAMRCPCSNHILNNSLASSSKVISCRNASGTMRKVVAFANISQMTCCF
;
A
#
# COMPACT_ATOMS: atom_id res chain seq x y z
N MET A 1 5.95 0.50 8.31
CA MET A 1 6.45 1.80 7.85
C MET A 1 7.94 1.67 7.58
N SER A 2 8.37 2.03 6.36
CA SER A 2 9.78 2.20 6.01
C SER A 2 10.01 3.66 5.61
N LEU A 3 11.24 4.13 5.81
CA LEU A 3 11.68 5.44 5.32
C LEU A 3 12.73 5.25 4.25
N ARG A 4 12.63 6.02 3.18
CA ARG A 4 13.64 6.11 2.13
C ARG A 4 14.22 7.51 2.10
N TYR A 5 15.54 7.63 2.21
CA TYR A 5 16.23 8.92 2.32
C TYR A 5 17.60 8.89 1.64
N LEU A 6 18.12 10.09 1.34
CA LEU A 6 19.47 10.26 0.82
C LEU A 6 20.48 10.31 1.97
N HIS A 7 21.51 9.48 1.89
CA HIS A 7 22.61 9.47 2.85
C HIS A 7 23.93 9.20 2.14
N LEU A 8 24.90 10.12 2.29
CA LEU A 8 26.24 10.00 1.68
C LEU A 8 26.20 9.67 0.17
N ASN A 9 25.35 10.37 -0.58
CA ASN A 9 25.09 10.15 -2.02
C ASN A 9 24.50 8.77 -2.39
N GLY A 10 24.04 7.99 -1.42
CA GLY A 10 23.28 6.75 -1.64
C GLY A 10 21.82 6.92 -1.23
N ILE A 11 20.93 6.17 -1.89
CA ILE A 11 19.56 5.98 -1.40
C ILE A 11 19.61 4.88 -0.34
N ARG A 12 19.15 5.18 0.86
CA ARG A 12 18.92 4.19 1.92
C ARG A 12 17.43 3.99 2.14
N GLU A 13 17.09 2.78 2.57
CA GLU A 13 15.76 2.44 3.03
C GLU A 13 15.86 1.66 4.33
N ASP A 14 15.24 2.20 5.38
CA ASP A 14 15.22 1.57 6.69
C ASP A 14 13.78 1.22 7.07
N PHE A 15 13.57 -0.03 7.48
CA PHE A 15 12.33 -0.43 8.11
C PHE A 15 12.29 0.09 9.54
N ILE A 16 11.19 0.75 9.90
CA ILE A 16 11.02 1.34 11.23
C ILE A 16 10.18 0.43 12.12
N THR A 17 8.94 0.18 11.73
CA THR A 17 7.98 -0.54 12.58
C THR A 17 6.76 -1.01 11.82
N PHE A 18 6.01 -1.94 12.41
CA PHE A 18 4.61 -2.19 12.05
C PHE A 18 3.70 -1.31 12.92
N VAL A 19 2.59 -0.86 12.34
CA VAL A 19 1.60 -0.03 13.05
C VAL A 19 0.27 -0.76 12.98
N ASN A 20 -0.36 -0.95 14.14
CA ASN A 20 -1.73 -1.46 14.17
C ASN A 20 -2.69 -0.32 13.80
N ALA A 21 -3.12 -0.30 12.55
CA ALA A 21 -3.92 0.79 12.02
C ALA A 21 -5.24 1.00 12.80
N TYR A 22 -5.91 -0.06 13.26
CA TYR A 22 -7.19 0.07 13.96
C TYR A 22 -7.06 0.61 15.39
N ASP A 23 -5.96 0.28 16.07
CA ASP A 23 -5.70 0.78 17.42
C ASP A 23 -5.18 2.22 17.40
N SER A 24 -4.57 2.62 16.29
CA SER A 24 -4.01 3.96 16.09
C SER A 24 -5.01 4.97 15.51
N ILE A 25 -6.27 4.59 15.27
CA ILE A 25 -7.32 5.54 14.89
C ILE A 25 -7.59 6.46 16.08
N ARG A 26 -7.38 7.77 15.89
CA ARG A 26 -7.72 8.79 16.88
C ARG A 26 -9.21 8.74 17.21
N GLU A 27 -9.57 8.92 18.49
CA GLU A 27 -10.96 8.85 18.95
C GLU A 27 -11.87 9.88 18.25
N GLU A 28 -11.33 11.04 17.86
CA GLU A 28 -12.03 12.05 17.06
C GLU A 28 -12.45 11.59 15.65
N CYS A 29 -11.81 10.54 15.13
CA CYS A 29 -12.11 9.95 13.83
C CYS A 29 -13.06 8.74 13.93
N VAL A 30 -13.42 8.32 15.15
CA VAL A 30 -14.36 7.22 15.36
C VAL A 30 -15.77 7.70 15.04
N GLY A 31 -16.48 6.96 14.18
CA GLY A 31 -17.82 7.35 13.76
C GLY A 31 -18.82 7.40 14.91
N SER A 32 -19.96 8.07 14.71
CA SER A 32 -21.02 8.25 15.71
C SER A 32 -21.52 6.94 16.36
N GLU A 33 -21.38 5.81 15.65
CA GLU A 33 -21.76 4.46 16.11
C GLU A 33 -20.61 3.71 16.81
N LYS A 34 -19.51 4.39 17.17
CA LYS A 34 -18.25 3.80 17.68
C LYS A 34 -17.54 2.86 16.70
N GLU A 35 -17.93 2.87 15.42
CA GLU A 35 -17.29 2.06 14.41
C GLU A 35 -15.96 2.68 13.97
N ARG A 36 -14.87 1.92 14.11
CA ARG A 36 -13.55 2.28 13.61
C ARG A 36 -13.44 1.92 12.13
N ARG A 37 -13.42 2.93 11.26
CA ARG A 37 -13.26 2.75 9.81
C ARG A 37 -11.92 3.29 9.35
N LEU A 38 -11.18 2.48 8.59
CA LEU A 38 -9.98 2.93 7.89
C LEU A 38 -10.39 3.76 6.68
N THR A 39 -10.22 5.06 6.81
CA THR A 39 -10.36 6.08 5.76
C THR A 39 -9.00 6.68 5.42
N GLU A 40 -8.89 7.40 4.29
CA GLU A 40 -7.66 8.13 3.93
C GLU A 40 -7.19 9.05 5.05
N VAL A 41 -8.11 9.81 5.64
CA VAL A 41 -7.84 10.75 6.74
C VAL A 41 -7.28 10.01 7.95
N THR A 42 -7.91 8.91 8.38
CA THR A 42 -7.39 8.14 9.51
C THR A 42 -5.99 7.59 9.24
N LEU A 43 -5.71 7.14 8.01
CA LEU A 43 -4.38 6.66 7.64
C LEU A 43 -3.34 7.78 7.63
N CYS A 44 -3.71 8.98 7.18
CA CYS A 44 -2.84 10.15 7.25
C CYS A 44 -2.49 10.49 8.69
N HIS A 45 -3.48 10.57 9.59
CA HIS A 45 -3.24 10.80 11.02
C HIS A 45 -2.36 9.71 11.65
N ILE A 46 -2.59 8.45 11.32
CA ILE A 46 -1.75 7.33 11.80
C ILE A 46 -0.30 7.50 11.35
N VAL A 47 -0.07 7.91 10.09
CA VAL A 47 1.28 8.16 9.58
C VAL A 47 1.90 9.38 10.26
N GLU A 48 1.17 10.48 10.44
CA GLU A 48 1.66 11.67 11.15
C GLU A 48 2.06 11.34 12.58
N ASP A 49 1.20 10.65 13.32
CA ASP A 49 1.46 10.24 14.70
C ASP A 49 2.67 9.31 14.76
N SER A 50 2.78 8.38 13.80
CA SER A 50 3.94 7.49 13.69
C SER A 50 5.23 8.27 13.45
N VAL A 51 5.24 9.21 12.51
CA VAL A 51 6.43 10.02 12.16
C VAL A 51 6.83 10.92 13.33
N ASN A 52 5.86 11.55 14.00
CA ASN A 52 6.08 12.36 15.20
C ASN A 52 6.68 11.54 16.35
N ASN A 53 6.25 10.29 16.55
CA ASN A 53 6.81 9.40 17.57
C ASN A 53 8.31 9.09 17.35
N PHE A 54 8.80 9.22 16.12
CA PHE A 54 10.23 9.08 15.80
C PHE A 54 10.98 10.43 15.74
N ASN A 55 10.35 11.54 16.14
CA ASN A 55 10.90 12.90 16.09
C ASN A 55 11.37 13.30 14.67
N LEU A 56 10.65 12.85 13.66
CA LEU A 56 10.94 13.17 12.27
C LEU A 56 10.09 14.38 11.85
N ASP A 57 10.73 15.34 11.18
CA ASP A 57 10.04 16.54 10.71
C ASP A 57 9.46 16.32 9.30
N LEU A 58 8.12 16.34 9.21
CA LEU A 58 7.37 16.20 7.97
C LEU A 58 7.66 17.31 6.94
N ASN A 59 8.25 18.44 7.32
CA ASN A 59 8.71 19.45 6.37
C ASN A 59 9.83 18.93 5.44
N PHE A 60 10.60 17.93 5.87
CA PHE A 60 11.60 17.28 5.00
C PHE A 60 11.03 16.11 4.19
N CYS A 61 9.75 15.78 4.36
CA CYS A 61 9.10 14.73 3.59
C CYS A 61 8.86 15.22 2.16
N VAL A 62 9.57 14.60 1.21
CA VAL A 62 9.42 14.88 -0.23
C VAL A 62 8.46 13.92 -0.93
N GLY A 63 8.13 12.80 -0.29
CA GLY A 63 7.13 11.90 -0.84
C GLY A 63 6.73 10.77 0.10
N PHE A 64 5.57 10.20 -0.21
CA PHE A 64 5.00 9.08 0.54
C PHE A 64 4.49 8.02 -0.43
N GLY A 65 4.92 6.78 -0.19
CA GLY A 65 4.54 5.61 -0.98
C GLY A 65 3.28 4.97 -0.42
N VAL A 66 2.21 4.91 -1.21
CA VAL A 66 0.96 4.25 -0.82
C VAL A 66 0.49 3.33 -1.93
N ASP A 67 -0.14 2.22 -1.52
CA ASP A 67 -0.85 1.38 -2.45
C ASP A 67 -2.12 2.11 -2.91
N SER A 68 -2.48 2.01 -4.20
CA SER A 68 -3.72 2.60 -4.74
C SER A 68 -4.92 1.71 -4.43
N CYS A 69 -4.96 1.12 -3.24
CA CYS A 69 -6.13 0.41 -2.72
C CYS A 69 -7.31 1.38 -2.60
N SER A 70 -8.56 0.91 -2.73
CA SER A 70 -9.76 1.75 -2.80
C SER A 70 -9.87 2.80 -1.69
N VAL A 71 -9.35 2.51 -0.49
CA VAL A 71 -9.27 3.48 0.60
C VAL A 71 -8.37 4.62 0.19
N MET A 72 -7.15 4.36 -0.30
CA MET A 72 -6.13 5.32 -0.67
C MET A 72 -6.15 5.75 -2.14
N ALA A 73 -7.08 5.27 -2.97
CA ALA A 73 -7.09 5.47 -4.42
C ALA A 73 -7.69 6.81 -4.85
N SER A 74 -8.22 7.60 -3.93
CA SER A 74 -8.96 8.78 -4.29
C SER A 74 -7.99 9.89 -4.72
N GLU A 75 -8.06 10.28 -5.99
CA GLU A 75 -7.40 11.50 -6.51
C GLU A 75 -8.29 12.74 -6.27
N THR A 76 -9.57 12.51 -6.01
CA THR A 76 -10.64 13.51 -6.03
C THR A 76 -11.16 13.92 -4.66
N LYS A 77 -10.86 13.18 -3.58
CA LYS A 77 -11.18 13.67 -2.23
C LYS A 77 -10.02 14.49 -1.69
N SER A 78 -10.40 15.57 -1.04
CA SER A 78 -9.66 16.66 -0.40
C SER A 78 -8.50 16.29 0.54
N ASP A 79 -8.07 15.03 0.61
CA ASP A 79 -7.43 14.47 1.79
C ASP A 79 -5.96 14.08 1.55
N VAL A 80 -5.53 13.84 0.30
CA VAL A 80 -4.11 14.03 -0.10
C VAL A 80 -3.66 15.47 0.20
N ASN A 81 -4.62 16.41 0.18
CA ASN A 81 -4.41 17.78 0.61
C ASN A 81 -4.28 17.91 2.13
N GLU A 82 -4.91 17.05 2.93
CA GLU A 82 -4.83 17.05 4.40
C GLU A 82 -3.41 16.68 4.87
N PHE A 83 -2.86 15.56 4.37
CA PHE A 83 -1.46 15.20 4.66
C PHE A 83 -0.47 16.23 4.10
N LYS A 84 -0.80 16.92 3.01
CA LYS A 84 0.02 18.04 2.52
C LYS A 84 -0.04 19.30 3.40
N LYS A 85 -1.02 19.43 4.32
CA LYS A 85 -1.00 20.53 5.31
C LYS A 85 0.17 20.38 6.26
N SER A 86 0.46 19.14 6.68
CA SER A 86 1.57 18.79 7.58
C SER A 86 2.87 18.54 6.81
N ALA A 87 2.81 17.86 5.65
CA ALA A 87 3.94 17.53 4.79
C ALA A 87 3.89 18.30 3.46
N LYS A 88 4.15 19.61 3.50
CA LYS A 88 3.95 20.55 2.37
C LYS A 88 4.67 20.19 1.08
N HIS A 89 5.83 19.55 1.21
CA HIS A 89 6.69 19.17 0.07
C HIS A 89 6.42 17.75 -0.42
N ALA A 90 5.55 17.01 0.26
CA ALA A 90 5.35 15.60 0.00
C ALA A 90 4.51 15.39 -1.27
N MET A 91 5.06 14.62 -2.21
CA MET A 91 4.33 14.11 -3.35
C MET A 91 3.92 12.65 -3.13
N ARG A 92 2.72 12.31 -3.61
CA ARG A 92 2.26 10.93 -3.60
C ARG A 92 3.07 10.13 -4.62
N CYS A 93 3.64 9.01 -4.17
CA CYS A 93 4.30 8.04 -5.02
C CYS A 93 3.43 6.78 -5.13
N PRO A 94 2.78 6.51 -6.27
CA PRO A 94 1.97 5.30 -6.42
C PRO A 94 2.85 4.06 -6.43
N CYS A 95 2.34 2.96 -5.87
CA CYS A 95 3.04 1.69 -5.84
C CYS A 95 3.17 1.07 -7.24
N SER A 96 4.39 0.97 -7.77
CA SER A 96 4.65 0.34 -9.09
C SER A 96 4.20 -1.11 -9.14
N ASN A 97 4.31 -1.86 -8.04
CA ASN A 97 3.83 -3.24 -7.96
C ASN A 97 2.31 -3.31 -8.13
N HIS A 98 1.58 -2.35 -7.58
CA HIS A 98 0.12 -2.27 -7.75
C HIS A 98 -0.24 -1.95 -9.20
N ILE A 99 0.43 -0.97 -9.81
CA ILE A 99 0.23 -0.64 -11.22
C ILE A 99 0.50 -1.88 -12.09
N LEU A 100 1.61 -2.58 -11.86
CA LEU A 100 1.95 -3.81 -12.58
C LEU A 100 0.89 -4.90 -12.39
N ASN A 101 0.45 -5.14 -11.15
CA ASN A 101 -0.59 -6.12 -10.87
C ASN A 101 -1.91 -5.77 -11.56
N ASN A 102 -2.28 -4.48 -11.59
CA ASN A 102 -3.45 -4.02 -12.33
C ASN A 102 -3.30 -4.21 -13.84
N SER A 103 -2.10 -3.95 -14.38
CA SER A 103 -1.79 -4.23 -15.79
C SER A 103 -1.92 -5.72 -16.09
N LEU A 104 -1.34 -6.60 -15.25
CA LEU A 104 -1.45 -8.05 -15.40
C LEU A 104 -2.90 -8.54 -15.31
N ALA A 105 -3.66 -8.05 -14.32
CA ALA A 105 -5.07 -8.34 -14.16
C ALA A 105 -5.88 -7.90 -15.38
N SER A 106 -5.55 -6.74 -15.96
CA SER A 106 -6.20 -6.23 -17.19
C SER A 106 -5.82 -7.08 -18.40
N SER A 107 -4.54 -7.39 -18.59
CA SER A 107 -4.06 -8.28 -19.65
C SER A 107 -4.69 -9.67 -19.57
N SER A 108 -4.98 -10.18 -18.37
CA SER A 108 -5.64 -11.47 -18.18
C SER A 108 -7.07 -11.54 -18.73
N LYS A 109 -7.68 -10.38 -19.05
CA LYS A 109 -8.99 -10.30 -19.71
C LYS A 109 -8.89 -10.51 -21.23
N VAL A 110 -7.69 -10.35 -21.82
CA VAL A 110 -7.45 -10.64 -23.24
C VAL A 110 -7.53 -12.16 -23.46
N ILE A 111 -8.36 -12.59 -24.42
CA ILE A 111 -8.71 -14.01 -24.61
C ILE A 111 -7.48 -14.90 -24.78
N SER A 112 -6.51 -14.48 -25.60
CA SER A 112 -5.27 -15.23 -25.83
C SER A 112 -4.46 -15.42 -24.54
N CYS A 113 -4.24 -14.33 -23.79
CA CYS A 113 -3.54 -14.35 -22.50
C CYS A 113 -4.29 -15.20 -21.47
N ARG A 114 -5.62 -15.08 -21.42
CA ARG A 114 -6.49 -15.85 -20.52
C ARG A 114 -6.39 -17.34 -20.79
N ASN A 115 -6.48 -17.74 -22.06
CA ASN A 115 -6.44 -19.13 -22.48
C ASN A 115 -5.07 -19.75 -22.21
N ALA A 116 -3.98 -19.05 -22.57
CA ALA A 116 -2.62 -19.49 -22.26
C ALA A 116 -2.42 -19.69 -20.74
N SER A 117 -2.84 -18.71 -19.93
CA SER A 117 -2.81 -18.80 -18.47
C SER A 117 -3.67 -19.94 -17.92
N GLY A 118 -4.81 -20.22 -18.54
CA GLY A 118 -5.67 -21.34 -18.20
C GLY A 118 -4.99 -22.69 -18.44
N THR A 119 -4.32 -22.86 -19.59
CA THR A 119 -3.54 -24.07 -19.89
C THR A 119 -2.39 -24.24 -18.90
N MET A 120 -1.63 -23.19 -18.62
CA MET A 120 -0.55 -23.25 -17.62
C MET A 120 -1.06 -23.69 -16.24
N ARG A 121 -2.20 -23.15 -15.79
CA ARG A 121 -2.83 -23.58 -14.53
C ARG A 121 -3.22 -25.06 -14.53
N LYS A 122 -3.72 -25.61 -15.65
CA LYS A 122 -4.04 -27.03 -15.77
C LYS A 122 -2.79 -27.91 -15.68
N VAL A 123 -1.69 -27.50 -16.31
CA VAL A 123 -0.42 -28.23 -16.24
C VAL A 123 0.13 -28.25 -14.81
N VAL A 124 0.10 -27.11 -14.12
CA VAL A 124 0.52 -27.01 -12.71
C VAL A 124 -0.37 -27.88 -11.81
N ALA A 125 -1.70 -27.84 -12.01
CA ALA A 125 -2.62 -28.68 -11.25
C ALA A 125 -2.36 -30.17 -11.47
N PHE A 126 -2.13 -30.58 -12.73
CA PHE A 126 -1.76 -31.95 -13.07
C PHE A 126 -0.44 -32.37 -12.38
N ALA A 127 0.58 -31.52 -12.42
CA ALA A 127 1.86 -31.79 -11.78
C ALA A 127 1.73 -31.92 -10.26
N ASN A 128 0.97 -31.05 -9.60
CA ASN A 128 0.76 -31.08 -8.14
C ASN A 128 -0.05 -32.31 -7.70
N ILE A 129 -1.07 -32.71 -8.46
CA ILE A 129 -1.81 -33.97 -8.21
C ILE A 129 -0.87 -35.17 -8.39
N SER A 130 -0.07 -35.15 -9.45
CA SER A 130 0.88 -36.24 -9.76
C SER A 130 1.98 -36.39 -8.70
N GLN A 131 2.43 -35.28 -8.10
CA GLN A 131 3.35 -35.31 -6.95
C GLN A 131 2.70 -35.93 -5.71
N MET A 132 1.42 -35.67 -5.45
CA MET A 132 0.69 -36.30 -4.35
C MET A 132 0.41 -37.78 -4.58
N THR A 133 0.22 -38.23 -5.83
CA THR A 133 -0.02 -39.64 -6.16
C THR A 133 1.24 -40.48 -6.36
N CYS A 134 2.42 -39.87 -6.55
CA CYS A 134 3.71 -40.58 -6.62
C CYS A 134 4.41 -40.80 -5.26
N CYS A 135 3.78 -40.41 -4.15
CA CYS A 135 4.23 -40.82 -2.81
C CYS A 135 3.64 -42.20 -2.45
N PHE A 136 4.15 -43.27 -3.07
CA PHE A 136 3.99 -44.66 -2.65
C PHE A 136 5.36 -45.34 -2.59
#